data_AF-A0A0S3U3P6-F1
#
_entry.id   AF-A0A0S3U3P6-F1
#
_cell.length_a   1.000
_cell.length_b   1.000
_cell.length_c   1.000
_cell.angle_alpha   90.00
_cell.angle_beta   90.00
_cell.angle_gamma   90.00
#
_symmetry.space_group_name_H-M   'P 1'
#
loop_
_entity.id
_entity.type
_entity.pdbx_description
1 polymer ?
#
loop_
_entity_poly.entity_id
_entity_poly.type
_entity_poly.pdbx_seq_one_letter_code
_entity_poly.pdbx_strand_id
1 'polypeptide(L)'
;MAVTEPTFLRALGWYRKGLYTEDPFDKFLAFWNSIEIVAGKYHPPIPEGRPKGSISQIWESFKSIWGECDNWDIIQGQTKWIDNNYEIRKTIAHGIEPVDIETVKDVVTKIDTLQSVAHKFLINWRQRKLKPEVTSELKEKFGYF
;
A
#
# COMPACT_ATOMS: atom_id res chain seq x y z
N MET A 1 0.68 -20.43 6.61
CA MET A 1 1.53 -19.78 5.58
C MET A 1 2.18 -18.54 6.19
N ALA A 2 3.40 -18.64 6.74
CA ALA A 2 4.05 -17.49 7.36
C ALA A 2 5.05 -16.88 6.38
N VAL A 3 4.78 -15.65 5.94
CA VAL A 3 5.82 -14.82 5.32
C VAL A 3 6.77 -14.42 6.45
N THR A 4 8.03 -14.85 6.40
CA THR A 4 9.03 -14.54 7.43
C THR A 4 9.66 -13.14 7.27
N GLU A 5 9.21 -12.37 6.29
CA GLU A 5 9.68 -11.01 6.00
C GLU A 5 9.11 -9.97 6.98
N PRO A 6 9.92 -9.43 7.92
CA PRO A 6 9.41 -8.57 8.98
C PRO A 6 8.76 -7.28 8.46
N THR A 7 9.26 -6.72 7.35
CA THR A 7 8.70 -5.50 6.76
C THR A 7 7.33 -5.77 6.15
N PHE A 8 7.14 -6.89 5.46
CA PHE A 8 5.84 -7.25 4.90
C PHE A 8 4.81 -7.54 6.00
N LEU A 9 5.22 -8.24 7.07
CA LEU A 9 4.37 -8.45 8.24
C LEU A 9 3.96 -7.13 8.91
N ARG A 10 4.87 -6.15 8.99
CA ARG A 10 4.55 -4.81 9.50
C ARG A 10 3.51 -4.11 8.62
N ALA A 11 3.66 -4.17 7.31
CA ALA A 11 2.69 -3.62 6.36
C ALA A 11 1.30 -4.27 6.51
N LEU A 12 1.25 -5.60 6.68
CA LEU A 12 0.01 -6.31 7.00
C LEU A 12 -0.60 -5.86 8.34
N GLY A 13 0.23 -5.59 9.34
CA GLY A 13 -0.22 -5.05 10.62
C GLY A 13 -0.94 -3.71 10.48
N TRP A 14 -0.43 -2.82 9.62
CA TRP A 14 -1.07 -1.55 9.30
C TRP A 14 -2.37 -1.73 8.50
N TYR A 15 -2.37 -2.60 7.48
CA TYR A 15 -3.60 -2.93 6.75
C TYR A 15 -4.67 -3.45 7.71
N ARG A 16 -4.30 -4.35 8.63
CA ARG A 16 -5.19 -4.85 9.69
C ARG A 16 -5.70 -3.73 10.59
N LYS A 17 -4.85 -2.78 11.02
CA LYS A 17 -5.30 -1.61 11.81
C LYS A 17 -6.41 -0.86 11.06
N GLY A 18 -6.23 -0.59 9.78
CA GLY A 18 -7.22 0.14 8.96
C GLY A 18 -8.58 -0.55 8.87
N LEU A 19 -8.62 -1.89 8.94
CA LEU A 19 -9.88 -2.64 8.94
C LEU A 19 -10.70 -2.50 10.24
N TYR A 20 -10.08 -2.13 11.36
CA TYR A 20 -10.71 -2.16 12.68
C TYR A 20 -10.76 -0.81 13.40
N THR A 21 -10.02 0.19 12.94
CA THR A 21 -10.19 1.56 13.44
C THR A 21 -11.48 2.15 12.88
N GLU A 22 -12.22 2.95 13.64
CA GLU A 22 -13.40 3.69 13.13
C GLU A 22 -13.09 5.12 12.68
N ASP A 23 -12.03 5.74 13.23
CA ASP A 23 -11.61 7.09 12.86
C ASP A 23 -11.15 7.15 11.38
N PRO A 24 -11.74 8.04 10.55
CA PRO A 24 -11.43 8.12 9.12
C PRO A 24 -9.97 8.46 8.80
N PHE A 25 -9.34 9.34 9.59
CA PHE A 25 -7.97 9.74 9.39
C PHE A 25 -7.01 8.60 9.71
N ASP A 26 -7.24 7.88 10.80
CA ASP A 26 -6.50 6.68 11.14
C ASP A 26 -6.70 5.57 10.10
N LYS A 27 -7.93 5.35 9.59
CA LYS A 27 -8.19 4.40 8.49
C LYS A 27 -7.33 4.74 7.27
N PHE A 28 -7.38 5.99 6.84
CA PHE A 28 -6.62 6.49 5.69
C PHE A 28 -5.11 6.27 5.89
N LEU A 29 -4.57 6.75 7.02
CA LEU A 29 -3.16 6.58 7.35
C LEU A 29 -2.75 5.11 7.41
N ALA A 30 -3.59 4.24 7.97
CA ALA A 30 -3.28 2.84 8.11
C ALA A 30 -3.19 2.11 6.76
N PHE A 31 -4.16 2.34 5.86
CA PHE A 31 -4.10 1.77 4.53
C PHE A 31 -2.95 2.35 3.69
N TRP A 32 -2.70 3.66 3.76
CA TRP A 32 -1.56 4.28 3.08
C TRP A 32 -0.22 3.71 3.57
N ASN A 33 -0.03 3.63 4.89
CA ASN A 33 1.19 3.10 5.50
C ASN A 33 1.44 1.65 5.08
N SER A 34 0.39 0.85 4.88
CA SER A 34 0.55 -0.53 4.39
C SER A 34 1.20 -0.59 3.00
N ILE A 35 0.95 0.39 2.13
CA ILE A 35 1.58 0.53 0.81
C ILE A 35 2.99 1.10 0.97
N GLU A 36 3.11 2.24 1.66
CA GLU A 36 4.35 3.00 1.82
C GLU A 36 5.47 2.17 2.47
N ILE A 37 5.15 1.30 3.43
CA ILE A 37 6.13 0.42 4.09
C ILE A 37 6.72 -0.61 3.13
N VAL A 38 5.89 -1.24 2.29
CA VAL A 38 6.36 -2.22 1.31
C VAL A 38 7.17 -1.52 0.23
N ALA A 39 6.64 -0.45 -0.34
CA ALA A 39 7.32 0.33 -1.36
C ALA A 39 8.66 0.87 -0.84
N GLY A 40 8.68 1.50 0.33
CA GLY A 40 9.88 2.11 0.90
C GLY A 40 11.03 1.14 1.13
N LYS A 41 10.75 -0.16 1.36
CA LYS A 41 11.79 -1.19 1.53
C LYS A 41 12.14 -1.92 0.25
N TYR A 42 11.16 -2.24 -0.58
CA TYR A 42 11.31 -3.21 -1.66
C TYR A 42 11.17 -2.58 -3.06
N HIS A 43 11.04 -1.26 -3.18
CA HIS A 43 10.88 -0.60 -4.47
C HIS A 43 12.03 -0.95 -5.45
N PRO A 44 11.75 -1.07 -6.75
CA PRO A 44 12.79 -1.09 -7.77
C PRO A 44 13.61 0.21 -7.80
N PRO A 45 14.79 0.21 -8.43
CA PRO A 45 15.57 1.44 -8.63
C PRO A 45 14.75 2.57 -9.24
N ILE A 46 14.83 3.75 -8.65
CA ILE A 46 14.16 4.95 -9.16
C ILE A 46 14.98 5.48 -10.36
N PRO A 47 14.36 5.70 -11.53
CA PRO A 47 15.05 6.26 -12.70
C PRO A 47 15.72 7.61 -12.41
N GLU A 48 16.82 7.90 -13.11
CA GLU A 48 17.49 9.19 -13.03
C GLU A 48 16.56 10.34 -13.43
N GLY A 49 16.71 11.49 -12.76
CA GLY A 49 15.88 12.66 -12.97
C GLY A 49 14.53 12.66 -12.21
N ARG A 50 14.17 11.57 -11.52
CA ARG A 50 13.00 11.56 -10.61
C ARG A 50 13.40 11.88 -9.17
N PRO A 51 12.57 12.65 -8.41
CA PRO A 51 12.82 12.89 -7.00
C PRO A 51 12.91 11.58 -6.21
N LYS A 52 13.90 11.45 -5.33
CA LYS A 52 13.96 10.33 -4.39
C LYS A 52 12.96 10.56 -3.26
N GLY A 53 12.06 9.60 -3.03
CA GLY A 53 11.07 9.72 -1.96
C GLY A 53 9.91 8.75 -2.12
N SER A 54 9.01 8.74 -1.13
CA SER A 54 7.90 7.80 -1.03
C SER A 54 7.05 7.74 -2.30
N ILE A 55 6.68 8.89 -2.87
CA ILE A 55 5.90 8.97 -4.13
C ILE A 55 6.57 8.13 -5.24
N SER A 56 7.84 8.38 -5.53
CA SER A 56 8.58 7.66 -6.57
C SER A 56 8.75 6.17 -6.24
N GLN A 57 8.97 5.83 -4.97
CA GLN A 57 9.07 4.43 -4.52
C GLN A 57 7.76 3.67 -4.76
N ILE A 58 6.62 4.29 -4.46
CA ILE A 58 5.29 3.70 -4.69
C ILE A 58 5.04 3.57 -6.20
N TRP A 59 5.34 4.61 -6.99
CA TRP A 59 5.22 4.58 -8.45
C TRP A 59 5.97 3.41 -9.08
N GLU A 60 7.26 3.25 -8.78
CA GLU A 60 8.06 2.17 -9.35
C GLU A 60 7.62 0.79 -8.81
N SER A 61 7.15 0.74 -7.56
CA SER A 61 6.58 -0.49 -7.00
C SER A 61 5.31 -0.92 -7.74
N PHE A 62 4.38 0.01 -8.00
CA PHE A 62 3.15 -0.26 -8.74
C PHE A 62 3.48 -0.68 -10.17
N LYS A 63 4.39 0.03 -10.84
CA LYS A 63 4.87 -0.35 -12.19
C LYS A 63 5.44 -1.76 -12.25
N SER A 64 6.21 -2.14 -11.24
CA SER A 64 6.84 -3.47 -11.19
C SER A 64 5.85 -4.63 -11.05
N ILE A 65 4.60 -4.35 -10.65
CA ILE A 65 3.53 -5.34 -10.48
C ILE A 65 2.49 -5.25 -11.60
N TRP A 66 2.03 -4.05 -11.90
CA TRP A 66 0.87 -3.80 -12.75
C TRP A 66 1.23 -3.19 -14.12
N GLY A 67 2.49 -2.85 -14.36
CA GLY A 67 2.91 -2.13 -15.56
C GLY A 67 2.56 -0.65 -15.50
N GLU A 68 2.38 -0.01 -16.66
CA GLU A 68 2.07 1.41 -16.74
C GLU A 68 0.71 1.78 -16.12
N CYS A 69 0.53 3.05 -15.74
CA CYS A 69 -0.65 3.56 -15.00
C CYS A 69 -1.97 3.21 -15.68
N ASP A 70 -1.99 3.19 -17.01
CA ASP A 70 -3.16 2.86 -17.83
C ASP A 70 -3.58 1.39 -17.72
N ASN A 71 -2.75 0.54 -17.11
CA ASN A 71 -3.03 -0.88 -16.88
C ASN A 71 -3.36 -1.20 -15.41
N TRP A 72 -3.39 -0.18 -14.53
CA TRP A 72 -3.69 -0.38 -13.12
C TRP A 72 -5.19 -0.61 -12.92
N ASP A 73 -5.56 -1.74 -12.33
CA ASP A 73 -6.96 -2.18 -12.30
C ASP A 73 -7.93 -1.24 -11.55
N ILE A 74 -7.56 -0.74 -10.36
CA ILE A 74 -8.48 0.01 -9.48
C ILE A 74 -8.44 1.52 -9.76
N ILE A 75 -7.27 2.03 -10.16
CA ILE A 75 -6.97 3.46 -10.34
C ILE A 75 -6.43 3.73 -11.74
N GLN A 76 -7.03 3.07 -12.74
CA GLN A 76 -6.57 3.06 -14.12
C GLN A 76 -6.42 4.48 -14.68
N GLY A 77 -5.23 4.82 -15.18
CA GLY A 77 -4.94 6.13 -15.78
C GLY A 77 -4.94 7.30 -14.80
N GLN A 78 -5.11 7.08 -13.49
CA GLN A 78 -5.14 8.16 -12.50
C GLN A 78 -3.72 8.61 -12.11
N THR A 79 -3.08 9.37 -12.99
CA THR A 79 -1.66 9.79 -12.87
C THR A 79 -1.34 10.73 -11.70
N LYS A 80 -2.36 11.24 -11.00
CA LYS A 80 -2.21 12.09 -9.80
C LYS A 80 -2.62 11.40 -8.51
N TRP A 81 -3.07 10.15 -8.57
CA TRP A 81 -3.63 9.48 -7.40
C TRP A 81 -2.60 9.31 -6.28
N ILE A 82 -1.37 8.90 -6.59
CA ILE A 82 -0.30 8.73 -5.58
C ILE A 82 0.06 10.08 -4.96
N ASP A 83 0.30 11.10 -5.79
CA ASP A 83 0.67 12.44 -5.35
C ASP A 83 -0.39 13.06 -4.44
N ASN A 84 -1.66 13.00 -4.84
CA ASN A 84 -2.77 13.56 -4.07
C ASN A 84 -2.94 12.85 -2.71
N ASN A 85 -2.87 11.51 -2.68
CA ASN A 85 -3.00 10.76 -1.43
C ASN A 85 -1.77 10.93 -0.53
N TYR A 86 -0.58 11.14 -1.09
CA TYR A 86 0.62 11.44 -0.32
C TYR A 86 0.49 12.79 0.40
N GLU A 87 -0.01 13.83 -0.28
CA GLU A 87 -0.22 15.13 0.37
C GLU A 87 -1.30 15.04 1.46
N ILE A 88 -2.41 14.33 1.24
CA ILE A 88 -3.42 14.08 2.28
C ILE A 88 -2.80 13.33 3.48
N ARG A 89 -2.02 12.27 3.23
CA ARG A 89 -1.32 11.56 4.31
C ARG A 89 -0.39 12.49 5.09
N LYS A 90 0.30 13.40 4.41
CA LYS A 90 1.24 14.33 5.01
C LYS A 90 0.53 15.39 5.87
N THR A 91 -0.58 15.94 5.41
CA THR A 91 -1.39 16.92 6.16
C THR A 91 -2.01 16.29 7.41
N ILE A 92 -2.61 15.09 7.27
CA ILE A 92 -3.16 14.34 8.40
C ILE A 92 -2.06 14.01 9.42
N ALA A 93 -0.93 13.44 8.97
CA ALA A 93 0.13 13.00 9.88
C ALA A 93 0.81 14.14 10.66
N HIS A 94 0.83 15.35 10.11
CA HIS A 94 1.36 16.54 10.80
C HIS A 94 0.30 17.28 11.63
N GLY A 95 -0.96 16.82 11.62
CA GLY A 95 -2.06 17.50 12.31
C GLY A 95 -2.38 18.89 11.76
N ILE A 96 -2.03 19.14 10.50
CA ILE A 96 -2.28 20.43 9.82
C ILE A 96 -3.71 20.46 9.27
N GLU A 97 -4.27 19.29 8.98
CA GLU A 97 -5.61 19.16 8.42
C GLU A 97 -6.67 19.63 9.43
N PRO A 98 -7.55 20.59 9.06
CA PRO A 98 -8.63 21.02 9.93
C PRO A 98 -9.59 19.87 10.22
N VAL A 99 -9.92 19.66 11.50
CA VAL A 99 -10.90 18.64 11.91
C VAL A 99 -12.31 19.21 11.74
N ASP A 100 -12.69 19.48 10.49
CA ASP A 100 -14.05 19.88 10.11
C ASP A 100 -14.77 18.79 9.32
N ILE A 101 -16.09 18.94 9.21
CA ILE A 101 -16.97 17.92 8.60
C ILE A 101 -16.62 17.68 7.13
N GLU A 102 -16.25 18.73 6.39
CA GLU A 102 -15.99 18.61 4.96
C GLU A 102 -14.67 17.86 4.70
N THR A 103 -13.64 18.17 5.47
CA THR A 103 -12.38 17.45 5.44
C THR A 103 -12.57 15.97 5.78
N VAL A 104 -13.36 15.67 6.82
CA VAL A 104 -13.66 14.29 7.19
C VAL A 104 -14.39 13.57 6.06
N LYS A 105 -15.42 14.19 5.45
CA LYS A 105 -16.13 13.62 4.29
C LYS A 105 -15.18 13.34 3.13
N ASP A 106 -14.31 14.29 2.81
CA ASP A 106 -13.35 14.18 1.72
C ASP A 106 -12.39 13.01 1.91
N VAL A 107 -11.93 12.76 3.14
CA VAL A 107 -11.12 11.58 3.46
C VAL A 107 -11.96 10.31 3.36
N VAL A 108 -13.16 10.30 3.94
CA VAL A 108 -14.07 9.13 3.90
C VAL A 108 -14.33 8.66 2.48
N THR A 109 -14.56 9.57 1.53
CA THR A 109 -14.78 9.20 0.11
C THR A 109 -13.62 8.44 -0.54
N LYS A 110 -12.41 8.51 0.02
CA LYS A 110 -11.19 7.89 -0.54
C LYS A 110 -10.87 6.54 0.09
N ILE A 111 -11.42 6.24 1.26
CA ILE A 111 -11.07 5.07 2.08
C ILE A 111 -11.27 3.77 1.30
N ASP A 112 -12.43 3.57 0.67
CA ASP A 112 -12.75 2.31 -0.02
C ASP A 112 -11.81 2.03 -1.19
N THR A 113 -11.47 3.08 -1.96
CA THR A 113 -10.51 2.96 -3.06
C THR A 113 -9.11 2.66 -2.53
N LEU A 114 -8.66 3.39 -1.51
CA LEU A 114 -7.35 3.20 -0.90
C LEU A 114 -7.19 1.81 -0.27
N GLN A 115 -8.21 1.33 0.45
CA GLN A 115 -8.27 -0.03 0.99
C GLN A 115 -8.14 -1.08 -0.12
N SER A 116 -8.90 -0.91 -1.21
CA SER A 116 -8.88 -1.84 -2.34
C SER A 116 -7.50 -1.88 -3.02
N VAL A 117 -6.90 -0.72 -3.24
CA VAL A 117 -5.53 -0.61 -3.80
C VAL A 117 -4.51 -1.26 -2.87
N ALA A 118 -4.55 -0.95 -1.57
CA ALA A 118 -3.66 -1.53 -0.56
C ALA A 118 -3.77 -3.05 -0.51
N HIS A 119 -4.99 -3.58 -0.46
CA HIS A 119 -5.26 -5.02 -0.46
C HIS A 119 -4.66 -5.70 -1.69
N LYS A 120 -4.98 -5.20 -2.88
CA LYS A 120 -4.50 -5.77 -4.15
C LYS A 120 -2.98 -5.69 -4.28
N PHE A 121 -2.39 -4.57 -3.84
CA PHE A 121 -0.95 -4.38 -3.84
C PHE A 121 -0.26 -5.40 -2.93
N LEU A 122 -0.71 -5.55 -1.68
CA LEU A 122 -0.12 -6.49 -0.72
C LEU A 122 -0.19 -7.95 -1.20
N ILE A 123 -1.35 -8.38 -1.74
CA ILE A 123 -1.52 -9.72 -2.30
C ILE A 123 -0.56 -9.96 -3.47
N ASN A 124 -0.57 -9.05 -4.45
CA ASN A 124 0.26 -9.21 -5.64
C ASN A 124 1.75 -9.11 -5.31
N TRP A 125 2.16 -8.24 -4.38
CA TRP A 125 3.55 -8.11 -3.95
C TRP A 125 4.04 -9.40 -3.31
N ARG A 126 3.25 -9.95 -2.38
CA ARG A 126 3.54 -11.24 -1.75
C ARG A 126 3.73 -12.35 -2.79
N GLN A 127 2.81 -12.46 -3.74
CA GLN A 127 2.81 -13.53 -4.74
C GLN A 127 3.95 -13.39 -5.76
N ARG A 128 4.20 -12.18 -6.26
CA ARG A 128 5.10 -11.96 -7.41
C ARG A 128 6.53 -11.62 -7.01
N LYS A 129 6.72 -10.97 -5.85
CA LYS A 129 8.03 -10.42 -5.45
C LYS A 129 8.66 -11.15 -4.27
N LEU A 130 7.87 -11.56 -3.28
CA LEU A 130 8.40 -12.24 -2.08
C LEU A 130 8.49 -13.76 -2.22
N LYS A 131 7.87 -14.37 -3.25
CA LYS A 131 7.94 -15.80 -3.60
C LYS A 131 8.15 -16.70 -2.37
N PRO A 132 7.19 -16.75 -1.42
CA PRO A 132 7.41 -17.47 -0.17
C PRO A 132 7.76 -18.93 -0.45
N GLU A 133 8.96 -19.35 -0.06
CA GLU A 133 9.39 -20.74 -0.21
C GLU A 133 8.47 -21.64 0.62
N VAL A 134 7.85 -22.62 -0.04
CA VAL A 134 7.11 -23.66 0.67
C VAL A 134 8.13 -24.63 1.23
N THR A 135 8.38 -24.56 2.54
CA THR A 135 9.23 -25.55 3.20
C THR A 135 8.64 -26.94 3.02
N SER A 136 9.48 -27.95 2.84
CA SER A 136 9.08 -29.34 2.64
C SER A 136 8.10 -29.82 3.73
N GLU A 137 8.32 -29.37 4.97
CA GLU A 137 7.46 -29.65 6.14
C GLU A 137 6.03 -29.12 5.99
N LEU A 138 5.84 -27.97 5.33
CA LEU A 138 4.52 -27.41 5.07
C LEU A 138 3.82 -28.11 3.90
N LYS A 139 4.58 -28.62 2.92
CA LYS A 139 4.01 -29.45 1.83
C LYS A 139 3.47 -30.77 2.37
N GLU A 140 4.23 -31.41 3.24
CA GLU A 140 3.89 -32.70 3.84
C GLU A 140 2.70 -32.59 4.80
N LYS A 141 2.62 -31.52 5.59
CA LYS A 141 1.56 -31.31 6.58
C LYS A 141 0.22 -30.89 5.99
N PHE A 142 0.22 -30.23 4.82
CA PHE A 142 -1.00 -29.65 4.23
C PHE A 142 -1.32 -30.13 2.81
N GLY A 143 -0.58 -31.11 2.27
CA GLY A 143 -0.92 -31.80 1.02
C GLY A 143 -0.80 -30.94 -0.25
N TYR A 144 0.05 -29.91 -0.23
CA TYR A 144 0.35 -29.12 -1.43
C TYR A 144 1.47 -29.82 -2.22
N PHE A 145 1.08 -30.68 -3.16
CA PHE A 145 1.97 -31.30 -4.14
C PHE A 145 2.30 -30.33 -5.28
#